data_AF-A0A161SKB3-F1
#
_entry.id   AF-A0A161SKB3-F1
#
_cell.length_a   1.000
_cell.length_b   1.000
_cell.length_c   1.000
_cell.angle_alpha   90.00
_cell.angle_beta   90.00
_cell.angle_gamma   90.00
#
_symmetry.space_group_name_H-M   'P 1'
#
loop_
_entity.id
_entity.type
_entity.pdbx_description
1 polymer ?
#
loop_
_entity_poly.entity_id
_entity_poly.type
_entity_poly.pdbx_seq_one_letter_code
_entity_poly.pdbx_strand_id
1 'polypeptide(L)'
;MTMAIWSCSKDSDDTPQVKLSNLKEMTSFKITVEGKSYEAEIKDNFIQAVLPSSTDLTKLSPEIKISEKAKVTPNSGVVQDFTKTVEYTVTAEDKSTKVYKAVITKTNSQKAIESFAFVNLPEGASSYVWKNKNPLDMDTLVCKVPYLSNIKALTSKITVSSKATIDPASGTTLDYSKPVKYTVKAEDGSKAEYLVIVDNSIEQVKFTNITRDGFRSKKPNDVIVLQTNALSPVKENNKVKLRFSKGTTVFDLKVTNIDYKTNQISVALPAGFENNEYVLLLEIEKNNSVTSIPFVLDGGSINFQNIADVLDPYTGNYVACNRLLMPGERFRANIYLEHAKFSSYKFFLRKDGRDFALLNSKLNSTLEQVEFVMPNLPNPAVKSGSDFELVVKDANNKEVGGNRLVNTKKSNINVIVAEAPIVKSLSKTKVKEGDQVIIFGENIFYNYTEIGSGVLTKSSTVRLTLNGNMRNIELTGVSSNAGSFSTKGMDPGTYRVEVTNNIPTLGASKQEINLIVESSTTPISVKVNSAEIHNDKDPYFAQQILVSFNESIEDYDIKEFKISSNSTSYIVDNYIRNKYGVSTPKLPSDKYNVFYNNPTTGYVILVDKNNKEHKLTFTVSKAK
;
A
#
# COMPACT_ATOMS: atom_id res chain seq x y z
N MET A 1 -58.58 -98.04 -84.20
CA MET A 1 -57.69 -98.62 -83.18
C MET A 1 -57.69 -97.66 -82.00
N THR A 2 -57.71 -98.20 -80.77
CA THR A 2 -57.72 -97.50 -79.45
C THR A 2 -59.05 -96.79 -79.11
N MET A 3 -60.04 -97.36 -78.41
CA MET A 3 -60.12 -98.04 -77.09
C MET A 3 -59.91 -97.10 -75.89
N ALA A 4 -61.00 -96.80 -75.15
CA ALA A 4 -61.12 -96.89 -73.66
C ALA A 4 -62.53 -96.45 -73.20
N ILE A 5 -62.95 -96.97 -72.04
CA ILE A 5 -64.32 -97.25 -71.60
C ILE A 5 -64.59 -96.51 -70.27
N TRP A 6 -65.86 -96.13 -70.04
CA TRP A 6 -66.61 -95.99 -68.77
C TRP A 6 -66.05 -95.20 -67.56
N SER A 7 -66.86 -94.27 -67.04
CA SER A 7 -67.53 -94.42 -65.72
C SER A 7 -68.39 -93.18 -65.38
N CYS A 8 -69.65 -93.39 -65.01
CA CYS A 8 -70.50 -92.38 -64.35
C CYS A 8 -70.14 -92.29 -62.86
N SER A 9 -70.19 -91.09 -62.27
CA SER A 9 -71.19 -90.75 -61.23
C SER A 9 -70.86 -89.46 -60.46
N LYS A 10 -71.96 -88.82 -60.04
CA LYS A 10 -72.17 -87.87 -58.94
C LYS A 10 -72.14 -86.39 -59.27
N ASP A 11 -73.37 -85.85 -59.34
CA ASP A 11 -73.71 -84.53 -58.84
C ASP A 11 -73.02 -84.26 -57.48
N SER A 12 -72.37 -83.11 -57.37
CA SER A 12 -72.12 -82.47 -56.08
C SER A 12 -72.08 -80.95 -56.27
N ASP A 13 -73.19 -80.33 -55.89
CA ASP A 13 -73.36 -78.96 -55.42
C ASP A 13 -72.74 -77.82 -56.23
N ASP A 14 -73.48 -77.37 -57.23
CA ASP A 14 -73.43 -75.97 -57.65
C ASP A 14 -74.24 -75.13 -56.65
N THR A 15 -73.65 -74.89 -55.47
CA THR A 15 -74.10 -73.77 -54.64
C THR A 15 -73.55 -72.49 -55.27
N PRO A 16 -74.37 -71.46 -55.55
CA PRO A 16 -73.84 -70.21 -56.06
C PRO A 16 -72.89 -69.64 -55.01
N GLN A 17 -71.58 -69.68 -55.27
CA GLN A 17 -70.63 -68.91 -54.47
C GLN A 17 -70.96 -67.44 -54.67
N VAL A 18 -71.60 -66.86 -53.66
CA VAL A 18 -71.85 -65.42 -53.58
C VAL A 18 -70.49 -64.73 -53.67
N LYS A 19 -70.20 -64.03 -54.77
CA LYS A 19 -68.99 -63.22 -54.92
C LYS A 19 -69.05 -62.06 -53.94
N LEU A 20 -68.36 -62.20 -52.82
CA LEU A 20 -68.27 -61.16 -51.79
C LEU A 20 -67.40 -60.00 -52.29
N SER A 21 -67.79 -58.76 -51.99
CA SER A 21 -67.03 -57.56 -52.31
C SER A 21 -65.68 -57.52 -51.59
N ASN A 22 -64.63 -57.10 -52.28
CA ASN A 22 -63.28 -56.89 -51.74
C ASN A 22 -62.96 -55.41 -51.42
N LEU A 23 -63.94 -54.51 -51.60
CA LEU A 23 -63.80 -53.08 -51.35
C LEU A 23 -63.78 -52.80 -49.84
N LYS A 24 -62.75 -52.06 -49.40
CA LYS A 24 -62.43 -51.75 -47.99
C LYS A 24 -61.85 -50.35 -47.84
N GLU A 25 -62.33 -49.45 -48.69
CA GLU A 25 -61.91 -48.06 -48.71
C GLU A 25 -62.73 -47.24 -47.71
N MET A 26 -62.06 -46.36 -46.98
CA MET A 26 -62.69 -45.30 -46.20
C MET A 26 -62.85 -44.07 -47.10
N THR A 27 -64.09 -43.64 -47.31
CA THR A 27 -64.41 -42.60 -48.28
C THR A 27 -64.65 -41.23 -47.63
N SER A 28 -64.93 -41.19 -46.34
CA SER A 28 -64.98 -39.95 -45.56
C SER A 28 -64.71 -40.25 -44.08
N PHE A 29 -64.01 -39.32 -43.44
CA PHE A 29 -63.78 -39.30 -42.01
C PHE A 29 -63.96 -37.86 -41.55
N LYS A 30 -64.97 -37.63 -40.72
CA LYS A 30 -65.41 -36.30 -40.33
C LYS A 30 -65.51 -36.18 -38.83
N ILE A 31 -64.98 -35.11 -38.26
CA ILE A 31 -65.12 -34.78 -36.85
C ILE A 31 -65.96 -33.50 -36.74
N THR A 32 -67.00 -33.53 -35.90
CA THR A 32 -67.78 -32.32 -35.61
C THR A 32 -67.36 -31.74 -34.27
N VAL A 33 -66.91 -30.48 -34.26
CA VAL A 33 -66.55 -29.72 -33.06
C VAL A 33 -67.37 -28.44 -33.05
N GLU A 34 -68.11 -28.21 -31.95
CA GLU A 34 -68.97 -27.01 -31.77
C GLU A 34 -69.90 -26.73 -32.97
N GLY A 35 -70.49 -27.80 -33.54
CA GLY A 35 -71.41 -27.70 -34.68
C GLY A 35 -70.74 -27.45 -36.04
N LYS A 36 -69.41 -27.33 -36.11
CA LYS A 36 -68.65 -27.25 -37.36
C LYS A 36 -68.03 -28.60 -37.71
N SER A 37 -68.16 -28.96 -38.98
CA SER A 37 -67.64 -30.20 -39.55
C SER A 37 -66.22 -30.00 -40.07
N TYR A 38 -65.28 -30.83 -39.62
CA TYR A 38 -63.91 -30.91 -40.10
C TYR A 38 -63.74 -32.24 -40.83
N GLU A 39 -63.67 -32.20 -42.17
CA GLU A 39 -63.32 -33.36 -42.98
C GLU A 39 -61.82 -33.61 -42.88
N ALA A 40 -61.44 -34.84 -42.60
CA ALA A 40 -60.05 -35.26 -42.61
C ALA A 40 -59.58 -35.54 -44.04
N GLU A 41 -58.30 -35.25 -44.31
CA GLU A 41 -57.65 -35.72 -45.52
C GLU A 41 -57.32 -37.20 -45.37
N ILE A 42 -57.76 -38.01 -46.32
CA ILE A 42 -57.47 -39.44 -46.39
C ILE A 42 -56.51 -39.65 -47.56
N LYS A 43 -55.28 -40.07 -47.25
CA LYS A 43 -54.25 -40.39 -48.26
C LYS A 43 -53.68 -41.77 -47.96
N ASP A 44 -53.86 -42.68 -48.91
CA ASP A 44 -53.53 -44.10 -48.78
C ASP A 44 -54.18 -44.76 -47.54
N ASN A 45 -53.40 -44.90 -46.47
CA ASN A 45 -53.77 -45.51 -45.20
C ASN A 45 -53.67 -44.51 -44.03
N PHE A 46 -53.52 -43.21 -44.30
CA PHE A 46 -53.41 -42.17 -43.28
C PHE A 46 -54.61 -41.23 -43.33
N ILE A 47 -55.11 -40.89 -42.15
CA ILE A 47 -56.19 -39.93 -41.94
C ILE A 47 -55.62 -38.78 -41.13
N GLN A 48 -55.65 -37.58 -41.67
CA GLN A 48 -55.13 -36.39 -41.00
C GLN A 48 -56.19 -35.31 -40.92
N ALA A 49 -56.42 -34.79 -39.71
CA ALA A 49 -57.21 -33.59 -39.52
C ALA A 49 -56.51 -32.63 -38.57
N VAL A 50 -56.75 -31.34 -38.78
CA VAL A 50 -56.32 -30.27 -37.88
C VAL A 50 -57.58 -29.63 -37.31
N LEU A 51 -57.73 -29.69 -35.99
CA LEU A 51 -58.86 -29.13 -35.27
C LEU A 51 -58.48 -27.82 -34.58
N PRO A 52 -59.45 -27.00 -34.16
CA PRO A 52 -59.20 -25.80 -33.39
C PRO A 52 -58.40 -26.08 -32.11
N SER A 53 -57.59 -25.12 -31.68
CA SER A 53 -56.68 -25.21 -30.53
C SER A 53 -57.37 -25.55 -29.20
N SER A 54 -58.63 -25.13 -29.02
CA SER A 54 -59.45 -25.39 -27.82
C SER A 54 -60.07 -26.80 -27.77
N THR A 55 -60.04 -27.56 -28.86
CA THR A 55 -60.75 -28.85 -28.96
C THR A 55 -60.22 -29.87 -27.96
N ASP A 56 -61.09 -30.57 -27.21
CA ASP A 56 -60.68 -31.72 -26.41
C ASP A 56 -60.51 -32.96 -27.31
N LEU A 57 -59.28 -33.49 -27.42
CA LEU A 57 -59.00 -34.66 -28.25
C LEU A 57 -59.32 -35.99 -27.56
N THR A 58 -59.60 -35.99 -26.25
CA THR A 58 -59.78 -37.23 -25.47
C THR A 58 -61.10 -37.93 -25.76
N LYS A 59 -62.08 -37.21 -26.33
CA LYS A 59 -63.47 -37.69 -26.49
C LYS A 59 -64.10 -37.20 -27.81
N LEU A 60 -63.52 -37.58 -28.95
CA LEU A 60 -64.08 -37.24 -30.26
C LEU A 60 -64.83 -38.43 -30.87
N SER A 61 -65.98 -38.15 -31.46
CA SER A 61 -66.81 -39.14 -32.16
C SER A 61 -66.77 -38.84 -33.67
N PRO A 62 -65.99 -39.57 -34.47
CA PRO A 62 -65.91 -39.34 -35.91
C PRO A 62 -67.08 -40.01 -36.64
N GLU A 63 -67.62 -39.31 -37.63
CA GLU A 63 -68.52 -39.85 -38.64
C GLU A 63 -67.68 -40.43 -39.78
N ILE A 64 -67.80 -41.74 -40.00
CA ILE A 64 -67.00 -42.50 -40.96
C ILE A 64 -67.92 -43.08 -42.03
N LYS A 65 -67.56 -42.87 -43.31
CA LYS A 65 -68.16 -43.56 -44.46
C LYS A 65 -67.13 -44.51 -45.06
N ILE A 66 -67.59 -45.72 -45.38
CA ILE A 66 -66.77 -46.80 -45.93
C ILE A 66 -67.44 -47.38 -47.18
N SER A 67 -66.70 -48.24 -47.89
CA SER A 67 -67.21 -49.00 -49.02
C SER A 67 -68.49 -49.77 -48.67
N GLU A 68 -69.39 -49.89 -49.65
CA GLU A 68 -70.65 -50.62 -49.46
C GLU A 68 -70.38 -52.06 -48.99
N LYS A 69 -71.17 -52.54 -48.02
CA LYS A 69 -71.05 -53.84 -47.35
C LYS A 69 -69.79 -54.06 -46.50
N ALA A 70 -68.85 -53.11 -46.44
CA ALA A 70 -67.73 -53.16 -45.52
C ALA A 70 -68.16 -52.85 -44.07
N LYS A 71 -67.31 -53.20 -43.10
CA LYS A 71 -67.45 -52.81 -41.67
C LYS A 71 -66.18 -52.10 -41.23
N VAL A 72 -66.28 -51.15 -40.30
CA VAL A 72 -65.12 -50.44 -39.73
C VAL A 72 -65.07 -50.62 -38.22
N THR A 73 -63.89 -50.90 -37.68
CA THR A 73 -63.63 -50.98 -36.23
C THR A 73 -62.49 -50.03 -35.87
N PRO A 74 -62.66 -49.09 -34.91
CA PRO A 74 -63.89 -48.72 -34.21
C PRO A 74 -65.04 -48.28 -35.14
N ASN A 75 -66.28 -48.52 -34.71
CA ASN A 75 -67.47 -48.15 -35.50
C ASN A 75 -67.59 -46.62 -35.63
N SER A 76 -68.20 -46.17 -36.73
CA SER A 76 -68.63 -44.78 -36.91
C SER A 76 -69.47 -44.31 -35.72
N GLY A 77 -69.22 -43.10 -35.22
CA GLY A 77 -69.92 -42.51 -34.08
C GLY A 77 -69.41 -42.93 -32.70
N VAL A 78 -68.44 -43.85 -32.60
CA VAL A 78 -67.86 -44.25 -31.31
C VAL A 78 -66.82 -43.23 -30.85
N VAL A 79 -66.90 -42.83 -29.58
CA VAL A 79 -65.93 -41.92 -28.94
C VAL A 79 -64.54 -42.56 -28.90
N GLN A 80 -63.53 -41.83 -29.35
CA GLN A 80 -62.12 -42.21 -29.31
C GLN A 80 -61.25 -41.08 -28.72
N ASP A 81 -60.11 -41.47 -28.16
CA ASP A 81 -59.07 -40.57 -27.68
C ASP A 81 -57.98 -40.41 -28.75
N PHE A 82 -57.92 -39.22 -29.35
CA PHE A 82 -56.94 -38.85 -30.37
C PHE A 82 -55.74 -38.07 -29.82
N THR A 83 -55.49 -38.11 -28.51
CA THR A 83 -54.21 -37.63 -27.96
C THR A 83 -53.01 -38.45 -28.47
N LYS A 84 -53.28 -39.64 -29.02
CA LYS A 84 -52.35 -40.50 -29.76
C LYS A 84 -52.99 -40.97 -31.06
N THR A 85 -52.20 -41.61 -31.92
CA THR A 85 -52.70 -42.23 -33.15
C THR A 85 -53.74 -43.32 -32.84
N VAL A 86 -54.88 -43.28 -33.54
CA VAL A 86 -55.95 -44.28 -33.45
C VAL A 86 -55.98 -45.09 -34.75
N GLU A 87 -56.03 -46.41 -34.66
CA GLU A 87 -56.12 -47.29 -35.82
C GLU A 87 -57.56 -47.70 -36.12
N TYR A 88 -57.98 -47.53 -37.37
CA TYR A 88 -59.28 -47.97 -37.89
C TYR A 88 -59.09 -49.09 -38.90
N THR A 89 -59.71 -50.23 -38.66
CA THR A 89 -59.67 -51.37 -39.60
C THR A 89 -60.97 -51.43 -40.39
N VAL A 90 -60.89 -51.30 -41.70
CA VAL A 90 -62.01 -51.54 -42.62
C VAL A 90 -61.92 -52.97 -43.13
N THR A 91 -62.95 -53.76 -42.87
CA THR A 91 -63.09 -55.17 -43.27
C THR A 91 -64.12 -55.27 -44.39
N ALA A 92 -63.70 -55.76 -45.56
CA ALA A 92 -64.57 -56.00 -46.71
C ALA A 92 -65.51 -57.19 -46.48
N GLU A 93 -66.50 -57.36 -47.36
CA GLU A 93 -67.45 -58.49 -47.33
C GLU A 93 -66.70 -59.83 -47.45
N ASP A 94 -65.60 -59.88 -48.24
CA ASP A 94 -64.72 -61.04 -48.42
C ASP A 94 -63.75 -61.31 -47.25
N LYS A 95 -63.83 -60.54 -46.16
CA LYS A 95 -62.99 -60.58 -44.95
C LYS A 95 -61.56 -60.02 -45.10
N SER A 96 -61.16 -59.53 -46.26
CA SER A 96 -59.90 -58.81 -46.39
C SER A 96 -59.95 -57.45 -45.66
N THR A 97 -58.82 -56.99 -45.11
CA THR A 97 -58.77 -55.79 -44.25
C THR A 97 -57.81 -54.72 -44.75
N LYS A 98 -58.09 -53.46 -44.40
CA LYS A 98 -57.22 -52.30 -44.63
C LYS A 98 -57.21 -51.45 -43.36
N VAL A 99 -56.01 -51.17 -42.85
CA VAL A 99 -55.81 -50.41 -41.61
C VAL A 99 -55.48 -48.97 -41.95
N TYR A 100 -56.22 -48.05 -41.35
CA TYR A 100 -56.01 -46.61 -41.43
C TYR A 100 -55.48 -46.08 -40.11
N LYS A 101 -54.47 -45.20 -40.17
CA LYS A 101 -53.91 -44.52 -39.01
C LYS A 101 -54.43 -43.10 -38.95
N ALA A 102 -55.28 -42.81 -37.97
CA ALA A 102 -55.82 -41.48 -37.73
C ALA A 102 -54.94 -40.67 -36.78
N VAL A 103 -54.44 -39.54 -37.27
CA VAL A 103 -53.63 -38.58 -36.53
C VAL A 103 -54.35 -37.24 -36.55
N ILE A 104 -54.89 -36.86 -35.40
CA ILE A 104 -55.62 -35.61 -35.24
C ILE A 104 -54.73 -34.64 -34.45
N THR A 105 -54.50 -33.47 -35.03
CA THR A 105 -53.66 -32.43 -34.41
C THR A 105 -54.48 -31.16 -34.18
N LYS A 106 -53.91 -30.22 -33.45
CA LYS A 106 -54.52 -28.91 -33.21
C LYS A 106 -53.72 -27.83 -33.88
N THR A 107 -54.39 -26.76 -34.30
CA THR A 107 -53.71 -25.50 -34.63
C THR A 107 -52.95 -24.97 -33.41
N ASN A 108 -51.74 -24.46 -33.61
CA ASN A 108 -50.98 -23.85 -32.52
C ASN A 108 -51.62 -22.53 -32.07
N SER A 109 -51.82 -22.36 -30.76
CA SER A 109 -52.37 -21.15 -30.13
C SER A 109 -51.35 -20.37 -29.31
N GLN A 110 -50.07 -20.76 -29.32
CA GLN A 110 -48.99 -20.07 -28.63
C GLN A 110 -48.71 -18.72 -29.29
N LYS A 111 -48.58 -17.67 -28.47
CA LYS A 111 -48.49 -16.27 -28.90
C LYS A 111 -47.30 -15.53 -28.28
N ALA A 112 -46.32 -16.26 -27.75
CA ALA A 112 -45.23 -15.66 -26.98
C ALA A 112 -44.18 -14.99 -27.88
N ILE A 113 -43.60 -13.90 -27.37
CA ILE A 113 -42.29 -13.42 -27.81
C ILE A 113 -41.23 -14.23 -27.03
N GLU A 114 -40.44 -15.02 -27.74
CA GLU A 114 -39.42 -15.90 -27.15
C GLU A 114 -38.08 -15.19 -26.95
N SER A 115 -37.73 -14.25 -27.84
CA SER A 115 -36.57 -13.38 -27.67
C SER A 115 -36.75 -12.04 -28.37
N PHE A 116 -36.08 -11.01 -27.86
CA PHE A 116 -36.11 -9.66 -28.40
C PHE A 116 -34.72 -9.01 -28.31
N ALA A 117 -34.26 -8.37 -29.38
CA ALA A 117 -33.01 -7.63 -29.43
C ALA A 117 -33.09 -6.47 -30.43
N PHE A 118 -32.09 -5.58 -30.42
CA PHE A 118 -31.89 -4.58 -31.46
C PHE A 118 -30.60 -4.85 -32.23
N VAL A 119 -30.66 -4.94 -33.55
CA VAL A 119 -29.49 -5.33 -34.39
C VAL A 119 -28.60 -4.17 -34.77
N ASN A 120 -29.09 -2.95 -34.67
CA ASN A 120 -28.32 -1.73 -34.93
C ASN A 120 -27.68 -1.14 -33.66
N LEU A 121 -27.58 -1.95 -32.60
CA LEU A 121 -26.81 -1.66 -31.39
C LEU A 121 -25.65 -2.67 -31.28
N PRO A 122 -24.55 -2.33 -30.58
CA PRO A 122 -23.47 -3.28 -30.31
C PRO A 122 -23.99 -4.54 -29.60
N GLU A 123 -23.35 -5.69 -29.86
CA GLU A 123 -23.76 -6.95 -29.24
C GLU A 123 -23.73 -6.85 -27.70
N GLY A 124 -24.84 -7.23 -27.05
CA GLY A 124 -24.99 -7.14 -25.59
C GLY A 124 -25.29 -5.74 -25.05
N ALA A 125 -25.35 -4.70 -25.90
CA ALA A 125 -25.64 -3.34 -25.44
C ALA A 125 -27.11 -3.11 -25.04
N SER A 126 -28.03 -4.00 -25.46
CA SER A 126 -29.43 -3.99 -25.04
C SER A 126 -29.74 -5.17 -24.13
N SER A 127 -30.54 -4.92 -23.09
CA SER A 127 -31.18 -5.98 -22.29
C SER A 127 -32.67 -5.69 -22.16
N TYR A 128 -33.46 -6.70 -21.80
CA TYR A 128 -34.88 -6.49 -21.54
C TYR A 128 -35.32 -7.23 -20.29
N VAL A 129 -36.34 -6.67 -19.65
CA VAL A 129 -37.06 -7.31 -18.54
C VAL A 129 -38.55 -7.28 -18.83
N TRP A 130 -39.21 -8.39 -18.54
CA TRP A 130 -40.67 -8.45 -18.51
C TRP A 130 -41.16 -7.73 -17.26
N LYS A 131 -42.00 -6.71 -17.41
CA LYS A 131 -42.67 -6.03 -16.29
C LYS A 131 -44.17 -6.24 -16.38
N ASN A 132 -44.70 -7.04 -15.46
CA ASN A 132 -46.14 -7.19 -15.25
C ASN A 132 -46.55 -6.33 -14.06
N LYS A 133 -46.61 -5.00 -14.22
CA LYS A 133 -47.15 -4.04 -13.21
C LYS A 133 -47.18 -2.57 -13.72
N ASN A 134 -48.20 -2.19 -14.52
CA ASN A 134 -49.01 -0.94 -14.48
C ASN A 134 -50.10 -0.91 -15.62
N PRO A 135 -51.14 -0.05 -15.61
CA PRO A 135 -52.56 -0.37 -15.36
C PRO A 135 -53.43 -0.79 -16.59
N LEU A 136 -52.86 -1.34 -17.66
CA LEU A 136 -53.58 -1.60 -18.93
C LEU A 136 -53.68 -3.08 -19.35
N ASP A 137 -53.40 -4.04 -18.46
CA ASP A 137 -53.52 -5.50 -18.71
C ASP A 137 -52.69 -6.07 -19.89
N MET A 138 -51.65 -5.36 -20.36
CA MET A 138 -50.82 -5.79 -21.50
C MET A 138 -49.39 -6.16 -21.09
N ASP A 139 -48.88 -7.30 -21.58
CA ASP A 139 -47.52 -7.79 -21.31
C ASP A 139 -46.49 -6.77 -21.83
N THR A 140 -45.66 -6.24 -20.93
CA THR A 140 -44.73 -5.15 -21.24
C THR A 140 -43.28 -5.60 -21.19
N LEU A 141 -42.56 -5.34 -22.27
CA LEU A 141 -41.14 -5.53 -22.44
C LEU A 141 -40.42 -4.19 -22.26
N VAL A 142 -39.72 -4.02 -21.14
CA VAL A 142 -38.88 -2.83 -20.93
C VAL A 142 -37.47 -3.16 -21.40
N CYS A 143 -37.09 -2.58 -22.55
CA CYS A 143 -35.78 -2.72 -23.15
C CYS A 143 -34.88 -1.60 -22.68
N LYS A 144 -33.87 -1.92 -21.86
CA LYS A 144 -32.82 -0.97 -21.51
C LYS A 144 -31.84 -0.92 -22.67
N VAL A 145 -31.69 0.25 -23.25
CA VAL A 145 -30.73 0.51 -24.32
C VAL A 145 -29.78 1.60 -23.88
N PRO A 146 -28.68 1.79 -24.59
CA PRO A 146 -27.78 2.86 -24.25
C PRO A 146 -28.33 4.27 -24.49
N TYR A 147 -27.78 5.23 -23.76
CA TYR A 147 -28.26 6.61 -23.70
C TYR A 147 -28.41 7.29 -25.08
N LEU A 148 -27.33 7.36 -25.88
CA LEU A 148 -27.35 7.96 -27.23
C LEU A 148 -27.86 7.04 -28.34
N SER A 149 -28.45 5.89 -28.01
CA SER A 149 -29.13 5.07 -29.02
C SER A 149 -30.10 5.97 -29.78
N ASN A 150 -30.07 5.92 -31.11
CA ASN A 150 -31.06 6.61 -31.91
C ASN A 150 -32.40 5.89 -31.74
N ILE A 151 -33.08 6.13 -30.61
CA ILE A 151 -34.33 5.46 -30.28
C ILE A 151 -35.42 5.79 -31.30
N LYS A 152 -35.25 6.83 -32.12
CA LYS A 152 -36.15 7.13 -33.25
C LYS A 152 -36.00 6.19 -34.44
N ALA A 153 -34.97 5.36 -34.45
CA ALA A 153 -34.68 4.40 -35.52
C ALA A 153 -33.93 3.18 -34.96
N LEU A 154 -34.62 2.32 -34.20
CA LEU A 154 -34.09 1.03 -33.76
C LEU A 154 -34.67 -0.12 -34.59
N THR A 155 -33.80 -1.06 -34.99
CA THR A 155 -34.19 -2.23 -35.79
C THR A 155 -34.32 -3.45 -34.89
N SER A 156 -35.53 -3.95 -34.70
CA SER A 156 -35.78 -5.09 -33.81
C SER A 156 -35.40 -6.43 -34.45
N LYS A 157 -34.98 -7.40 -33.64
CA LYS A 157 -34.83 -8.82 -34.01
C LYS A 157 -35.57 -9.63 -32.98
N ILE A 158 -36.64 -10.27 -33.43
CA ILE A 158 -37.64 -10.91 -32.58
C ILE A 158 -37.83 -12.35 -33.03
N THR A 159 -37.86 -13.27 -32.07
CA THR A 159 -38.31 -14.65 -32.25
C THR A 159 -39.64 -14.82 -31.53
N VAL A 160 -40.63 -15.41 -32.19
CA VAL A 160 -41.95 -15.70 -31.64
C VAL A 160 -42.25 -17.19 -31.70
N SER A 161 -43.29 -17.62 -30.97
CA SER A 161 -43.75 -19.01 -30.97
C SER A 161 -43.88 -19.62 -32.36
N SER A 162 -43.60 -20.92 -32.47
CA SER A 162 -43.66 -21.66 -33.74
C SER A 162 -44.96 -21.44 -34.50
N LYS A 163 -44.85 -21.13 -35.80
CA LYS A 163 -45.95 -20.76 -36.73
C LYS A 163 -46.72 -19.48 -36.39
N ALA A 164 -46.36 -18.75 -35.33
CA ALA A 164 -46.91 -17.43 -35.07
C ALA A 164 -46.27 -16.38 -35.99
N THR A 165 -46.96 -15.27 -36.16
CA THR A 165 -46.49 -14.08 -36.86
C THR A 165 -46.50 -12.89 -35.91
N ILE A 166 -45.67 -11.88 -36.17
CA ILE A 166 -45.60 -10.67 -35.36
C ILE A 166 -45.72 -9.42 -36.23
N ASP A 167 -46.50 -8.44 -35.75
CA ASP A 167 -46.64 -7.12 -36.34
C ASP A 167 -46.37 -6.04 -35.27
N PRO A 168 -45.44 -5.09 -35.47
CA PRO A 168 -44.52 -4.97 -36.60
C PRO A 168 -43.60 -6.20 -36.78
N ALA A 169 -43.21 -6.47 -38.02
CA ALA A 169 -42.37 -7.62 -38.35
C ALA A 169 -40.95 -7.51 -37.73
N SER A 170 -40.37 -8.65 -37.38
CA SER A 170 -38.94 -8.74 -37.01
C SER A 170 -38.07 -8.18 -38.13
N GLY A 171 -37.06 -7.37 -37.79
CA GLY A 171 -36.22 -6.64 -38.75
C GLY A 171 -36.72 -5.24 -39.11
N THR A 172 -37.87 -4.79 -38.58
CA THR A 172 -38.41 -3.45 -38.85
C THR A 172 -37.68 -2.39 -38.03
N THR A 173 -37.40 -1.25 -38.65
CA THR A 173 -36.84 -0.06 -37.97
C THR A 173 -37.96 0.89 -37.55
N LEU A 174 -38.03 1.22 -36.26
CA LEU A 174 -39.12 2.02 -35.68
C LEU A 174 -38.62 3.12 -34.73
N ASP A 175 -39.52 4.06 -34.44
CA ASP A 175 -39.35 5.09 -33.41
C ASP A 175 -39.92 4.61 -32.06
N TYR A 176 -39.03 4.43 -31.09
CA TYR A 176 -39.27 4.03 -29.72
C TYR A 176 -39.16 5.18 -28.71
N SER A 177 -39.18 6.44 -29.17
CA SER A 177 -39.33 7.61 -28.27
C SER A 177 -40.65 7.60 -27.49
N LYS A 178 -41.60 6.76 -27.91
CA LYS A 178 -42.81 6.38 -27.19
C LYS A 178 -42.94 4.84 -27.18
N PRO A 179 -43.74 4.27 -26.26
CA PRO A 179 -44.02 2.83 -26.27
C PRO A 179 -44.56 2.35 -27.63
N VAL A 180 -44.01 1.25 -28.14
CA VAL A 180 -44.43 0.63 -29.41
C VAL A 180 -45.23 -0.63 -29.12
N LYS A 181 -46.40 -0.76 -29.75
CA LYS A 181 -47.27 -1.92 -29.61
C LYS A 181 -46.89 -2.98 -30.64
N TYR A 182 -46.78 -4.22 -30.19
CA TYR A 182 -46.57 -5.42 -31.01
C TYR A 182 -47.77 -6.36 -30.85
N THR A 183 -48.14 -7.06 -31.92
CA THR A 183 -49.21 -8.04 -31.94
C THR A 183 -48.69 -9.37 -32.45
N VAL A 184 -48.73 -10.41 -31.62
CA VAL A 184 -48.42 -11.77 -32.04
C VAL A 184 -49.72 -12.49 -32.40
N LYS A 185 -49.79 -12.99 -33.62
CA LYS A 185 -50.92 -13.78 -34.15
C LYS A 185 -50.50 -15.24 -34.29
N ALA A 186 -51.18 -16.14 -33.58
CA ALA A 186 -50.95 -17.58 -33.65
C ALA A 186 -51.53 -18.22 -34.93
N GLU A 187 -51.23 -19.51 -35.15
CA GLU A 187 -51.74 -20.28 -36.31
C GLU A 187 -53.27 -20.35 -36.32
N ASP A 188 -53.90 -20.46 -35.15
CA ASP A 188 -55.37 -20.45 -35.00
C ASP A 188 -56.04 -19.08 -35.23
N GLY A 189 -55.24 -18.04 -35.48
CA GLY A 189 -55.70 -16.67 -35.71
C GLY A 189 -55.92 -15.84 -34.45
N SER A 190 -55.83 -16.42 -33.26
CA SER A 190 -55.90 -15.68 -31.99
C SER A 190 -54.70 -14.72 -31.86
N LYS A 191 -54.89 -13.63 -31.12
CA LYS A 191 -53.90 -12.53 -30.99
C LYS A 191 -53.56 -12.25 -29.53
N ALA A 192 -52.32 -11.85 -29.29
CA ALA A 192 -51.85 -11.28 -28.03
C ALA A 192 -51.11 -9.98 -28.35
N GLU A 193 -51.26 -9.00 -27.46
CA GLU A 193 -50.65 -7.69 -27.62
C GLU A 193 -49.53 -7.50 -26.59
N TYR A 194 -48.44 -6.88 -27.02
CA TYR A 194 -47.24 -6.63 -26.24
C TYR A 194 -46.87 -5.16 -26.33
N LEU A 195 -46.39 -4.57 -25.24
CA LEU A 195 -45.86 -3.21 -25.23
C LEU A 195 -44.33 -3.24 -25.13
N VAL A 196 -43.63 -2.62 -26.07
CA VAL A 196 -42.19 -2.44 -25.98
C VAL A 196 -41.89 -1.01 -25.58
N ILE A 197 -41.28 -0.83 -24.40
CA ILE A 197 -40.81 0.46 -23.90
C ILE A 197 -39.30 0.46 -23.96
N VAL A 198 -38.72 1.49 -24.56
CA VAL A 198 -37.26 1.67 -24.57
C VAL A 198 -36.88 2.67 -23.48
N ASP A 199 -36.05 2.21 -22.56
CA ASP A 199 -35.43 3.03 -21.52
C ASP A 199 -33.97 3.30 -21.91
N ASN A 200 -33.68 4.54 -22.29
CA ASN A 200 -32.33 5.02 -22.56
C ASN A 200 -31.82 5.94 -21.44
N SER A 201 -32.33 5.85 -20.21
CA SER A 201 -31.80 6.61 -19.08
C SER A 201 -30.38 6.19 -18.73
N ILE A 202 -29.54 7.14 -18.31
CA ILE A 202 -28.15 6.90 -17.92
C ILE A 202 -28.02 6.99 -16.40
N GLU A 203 -27.53 5.91 -15.78
CA GLU A 203 -27.15 5.93 -14.37
C GLU A 203 -25.84 6.70 -14.19
N GLN A 204 -25.66 7.35 -13.04
CA GLN A 204 -24.39 7.99 -12.70
C GLN A 204 -23.27 6.95 -12.77
N VAL A 205 -22.24 7.22 -13.58
CA VAL A 205 -21.12 6.31 -13.76
C VAL A 205 -20.30 6.22 -12.47
N LYS A 206 -19.80 5.02 -12.18
CA LYS A 206 -19.00 4.70 -11.00
C LYS A 206 -17.93 3.68 -11.36
N PHE A 207 -16.75 3.83 -10.78
CA PHE A 207 -15.77 2.75 -10.69
C PHE A 207 -16.15 1.81 -9.55
N THR A 208 -15.94 0.50 -9.71
CA THR A 208 -16.32 -0.49 -8.68
C THR A 208 -15.15 -1.30 -8.12
N ASN A 209 -13.94 -1.20 -8.68
CA ASN A 209 -12.81 -2.06 -8.30
C ASN A 209 -11.44 -1.35 -8.17
N ILE A 210 -11.40 -0.04 -7.90
CA ILE A 210 -10.13 0.68 -7.73
C ILE A 210 -9.71 0.65 -6.26
N THR A 211 -8.47 0.25 -5.99
CA THR A 211 -7.83 0.29 -4.68
C THR A 211 -6.55 1.12 -4.74
N ARG A 212 -6.06 1.58 -3.58
CA ARG A 212 -4.84 2.39 -3.50
C ARG A 212 -3.65 1.76 -4.22
N ASP A 213 -3.47 0.45 -4.07
CA ASP A 213 -2.29 -0.26 -4.55
C ASP A 213 -2.55 -1.14 -5.79
N GLY A 214 -3.77 -1.14 -6.32
CA GLY A 214 -4.20 -2.06 -7.38
C GLY A 214 -3.47 -1.91 -8.72
N PHE A 215 -2.75 -0.80 -8.93
CA PHE A 215 -2.00 -0.52 -10.15
C PHE A 215 -0.50 -0.30 -9.92
N ARG A 216 0.05 -0.75 -8.79
CA ARG A 216 1.50 -0.72 -8.56
C ARG A 216 2.26 -1.53 -9.60
N SER A 217 3.51 -1.15 -9.82
CA SER A 217 4.49 -1.68 -10.76
C SER A 217 4.12 -1.59 -12.24
N LYS A 218 2.92 -1.11 -12.59
CA LYS A 218 2.50 -0.89 -13.98
C LYS A 218 3.46 0.07 -14.67
N LYS A 219 3.90 -0.31 -15.86
CA LYS A 219 4.90 0.40 -16.65
C LYS A 219 4.24 1.36 -17.64
N PRO A 220 5.00 2.34 -18.16
CA PRO A 220 4.52 3.15 -19.27
C PRO A 220 4.02 2.29 -20.43
N ASN A 221 2.90 2.70 -21.04
CA ASN A 221 2.15 1.97 -22.07
C ASN A 221 1.43 0.67 -21.65
N ASP A 222 1.55 0.22 -20.38
CA ASP A 222 0.76 -0.93 -19.93
C ASP A 222 -0.74 -0.66 -20.09
N VAL A 223 -1.50 -1.71 -20.42
CA VAL A 223 -2.96 -1.64 -20.43
C VAL A 223 -3.49 -2.00 -19.05
N ILE A 224 -4.33 -1.13 -18.50
CA ILE A 224 -5.10 -1.38 -17.28
C ILE A 224 -6.58 -1.55 -17.62
N VAL A 225 -7.28 -2.39 -16.86
CA VAL A 225 -8.70 -2.69 -17.02
C VAL A 225 -9.46 -2.09 -15.84
N LEU A 226 -10.46 -1.27 -16.14
CA LEU A 226 -11.27 -0.57 -15.14
C LEU A 226 -12.69 -1.16 -15.15
N GLN A 227 -13.20 -1.53 -13.98
CA GLN A 227 -14.57 -2.01 -13.83
C GLN A 227 -15.50 -0.84 -13.52
N THR A 228 -16.62 -0.79 -14.23
CA THR A 228 -17.65 0.24 -14.05
C THR A 228 -19.05 -0.37 -13.90
N ASN A 229 -20.04 0.44 -13.50
CA ASN A 229 -21.45 0.05 -13.53
C ASN A 229 -22.13 0.32 -14.89
N ALA A 230 -21.60 1.27 -15.67
CA ALA A 230 -22.17 1.69 -16.94
C ALA A 230 -21.10 2.32 -17.84
N LEU A 231 -21.21 2.12 -19.14
CA LEU A 231 -20.39 2.74 -20.18
C LEU A 231 -21.28 3.25 -21.31
N SER A 232 -20.81 4.25 -22.05
CA SER A 232 -21.41 4.60 -23.34
C SER A 232 -21.08 3.51 -24.37
N PRO A 233 -21.99 3.13 -25.30
CA PRO A 233 -21.69 2.20 -26.39
C PRO A 233 -20.91 2.85 -27.52
N VAL A 234 -20.94 4.17 -27.58
CA VAL A 234 -20.14 4.94 -28.51
C VAL A 234 -18.77 5.03 -27.87
N LYS A 235 -17.83 4.22 -28.39
CA LYS A 235 -16.50 4.06 -27.81
C LYS A 235 -15.84 5.41 -27.53
N GLU A 236 -15.97 6.35 -28.46
CA GLU A 236 -15.38 7.69 -28.46
C GLU A 236 -15.89 8.58 -27.33
N ASN A 237 -17.08 8.28 -26.79
CA ASN A 237 -17.68 9.03 -25.71
C ASN A 237 -17.20 8.58 -24.32
N ASN A 238 -16.52 7.43 -24.21
CA ASN A 238 -15.90 7.00 -22.97
C ASN A 238 -14.49 7.57 -22.89
N LYS A 239 -14.36 8.76 -22.31
CA LYS A 239 -13.06 9.43 -22.19
C LYS A 239 -12.48 9.16 -20.81
N VAL A 240 -11.29 8.60 -20.78
CA VAL A 240 -10.58 8.34 -19.53
C VAL A 240 -9.36 9.26 -19.46
N LYS A 241 -9.21 9.95 -18.34
CA LYS A 241 -8.03 10.75 -18.03
C LYS A 241 -7.37 10.25 -16.76
N LEU A 242 -6.06 10.33 -16.72
CA LEU A 242 -5.24 10.12 -15.54
C LEU A 242 -4.75 11.48 -15.05
N ARG A 243 -4.91 11.79 -13.77
CA ARG A 243 -4.45 13.06 -13.19
C ARG A 243 -3.72 12.80 -11.89
N PHE A 244 -2.76 13.64 -11.53
CA PHE A 244 -2.26 13.65 -10.15
C PHE A 244 -3.41 13.85 -9.16
N SER A 245 -3.38 13.11 -8.06
CA SER A 245 -4.32 13.29 -6.95
C SER A 245 -4.22 14.71 -6.39
N LYS A 246 -2.98 15.21 -6.27
CA LYS A 246 -2.64 16.59 -5.90
C LYS A 246 -1.77 17.22 -6.99
N GLY A 247 -2.31 18.20 -7.72
CA GLY A 247 -1.60 18.90 -8.79
C GLY A 247 -2.46 19.11 -10.03
N THR A 248 -1.81 19.55 -11.12
CA THR A 248 -2.47 19.94 -12.37
C THR A 248 -2.13 19.05 -13.57
N THR A 249 -1.18 18.11 -13.44
CA THR A 249 -0.79 17.19 -14.52
C THR A 249 -1.93 16.25 -14.88
N VAL A 250 -2.33 16.25 -16.15
CA VAL A 250 -3.41 15.42 -16.72
C VAL A 250 -2.89 14.72 -17.98
N PHE A 251 -3.24 13.44 -18.13
CA PHE A 251 -3.00 12.64 -19.32
C PHE A 251 -4.33 12.13 -19.86
N ASP A 252 -4.62 12.36 -21.13
CA ASP A 252 -5.71 11.66 -21.81
C ASP A 252 -5.25 10.22 -22.11
N LEU A 253 -6.00 9.23 -21.63
CA LEU A 253 -5.67 7.83 -21.83
C LEU A 253 -6.38 7.29 -23.07
N LYS A 254 -5.64 6.50 -23.85
CA LYS A 254 -6.19 5.85 -25.04
C LYS A 254 -7.03 4.64 -24.63
N VAL A 255 -8.32 4.66 -24.93
CA VAL A 255 -9.21 3.50 -24.80
C VAL A 255 -8.86 2.46 -25.86
N THR A 256 -8.34 1.32 -25.42
CA THR A 256 -7.94 0.23 -26.31
C THR A 256 -9.11 -0.69 -26.61
N ASN A 257 -9.86 -1.09 -25.58
CA ASN A 257 -11.00 -2.02 -25.69
C ASN A 257 -12.13 -1.66 -24.71
N ILE A 258 -13.37 -2.02 -25.06
CA ILE A 258 -14.53 -1.96 -24.16
C ILE A 258 -15.29 -3.29 -24.24
N ASP A 259 -15.56 -3.89 -23.09
CA ASP A 259 -16.46 -5.02 -22.95
C ASP A 259 -17.77 -4.56 -22.32
N TYR A 260 -18.82 -4.46 -23.14
CA TYR A 260 -20.15 -4.03 -22.73
C TYR A 260 -20.93 -5.09 -21.95
N LYS A 261 -20.57 -6.38 -22.08
CA LYS A 261 -21.23 -7.46 -21.34
C LYS A 261 -20.84 -7.41 -19.86
N THR A 262 -19.58 -7.06 -19.60
CA THR A 262 -19.04 -6.97 -18.23
C THR A 262 -18.86 -5.54 -17.74
N ASN A 263 -19.13 -4.51 -18.54
CA ASN A 263 -18.87 -3.09 -18.21
C ASN A 263 -17.40 -2.79 -17.86
N GLN A 264 -16.48 -3.38 -18.61
CA GLN A 264 -15.04 -3.15 -18.47
C GLN A 264 -14.50 -2.24 -19.57
N ILE A 265 -13.66 -1.29 -19.18
CA ILE A 265 -12.94 -0.42 -20.11
C ILE A 265 -11.44 -0.60 -19.93
N SER A 266 -10.76 -0.92 -21.04
CA SER A 266 -9.31 -1.08 -21.08
C SER A 266 -8.66 0.19 -21.62
N VAL A 267 -7.66 0.70 -20.92
CA VAL A 267 -6.95 1.93 -21.28
C VAL A 267 -5.44 1.74 -21.21
N ALA A 268 -4.71 2.32 -22.14
CA ALA A 268 -3.25 2.35 -22.11
C ALA A 268 -2.77 3.50 -21.21
N LEU A 269 -1.84 3.19 -20.30
CA LEU A 269 -1.12 4.20 -19.53
C LEU A 269 -0.25 5.08 -20.45
N PRO A 270 0.10 6.31 -20.03
CA PRO A 270 0.94 7.21 -20.83
C PRO A 270 2.30 6.58 -21.18
N ALA A 271 2.90 7.03 -22.29
CA ALA A 271 4.23 6.57 -22.73
C ALA A 271 5.37 6.94 -21.75
N GLY A 272 5.10 7.87 -20.83
CA GLY A 272 5.94 8.17 -19.68
C GLY A 272 5.12 8.89 -18.62
N PHE A 273 5.38 8.57 -17.36
CA PHE A 273 4.78 9.24 -16.21
C PHE A 273 5.72 9.19 -15.01
N GLU A 274 5.51 10.09 -14.05
CA GLU A 274 6.23 10.10 -12.78
C GLU A 274 5.53 9.19 -11.78
N ASN A 275 6.29 8.53 -10.92
CA ASN A 275 5.74 7.80 -9.80
C ASN A 275 4.99 8.78 -8.90
N ASN A 276 3.71 8.50 -8.62
CA ASN A 276 2.89 9.41 -7.82
C ASN A 276 1.59 8.73 -7.40
N GLU A 277 0.82 9.46 -6.61
CA GLU A 277 -0.59 9.19 -6.40
C GLU A 277 -1.44 9.88 -7.48
N TYR A 278 -2.30 9.11 -8.13
CA TYR A 278 -3.14 9.49 -9.24
C TYR A 278 -4.63 9.26 -8.95
N VAL A 279 -5.48 9.91 -9.73
CA VAL A 279 -6.90 9.61 -9.86
C VAL A 279 -7.23 9.38 -11.34
N LEU A 280 -8.23 8.55 -11.60
CA LEU A 280 -8.83 8.38 -12.91
C LEU A 280 -10.11 9.20 -12.98
N LEU A 281 -10.27 9.95 -14.06
CA LEU A 281 -11.53 10.60 -14.43
C LEU A 281 -12.09 9.82 -15.61
N LEU A 282 -13.27 9.24 -15.46
CA LEU A 282 -14.05 8.72 -16.56
C LEU A 282 -15.20 9.69 -16.82
N GLU A 283 -15.23 10.24 -18.02
CA GLU A 283 -16.34 11.01 -18.56
C GLU A 283 -17.05 10.16 -19.60
N ILE A 284 -18.35 10.02 -19.45
CA ILE A 284 -19.25 9.49 -20.47
C ILE A 284 -20.20 10.62 -20.91
N GLU A 285 -21.29 10.29 -21.60
CA GLU A 285 -22.17 11.27 -22.22
C GLU A 285 -22.93 12.16 -21.21
N LYS A 286 -23.40 13.33 -21.66
CA LYS A 286 -24.24 14.27 -20.89
C LYS A 286 -23.64 14.76 -19.57
N ASN A 287 -22.35 15.07 -19.55
CA ASN A 287 -21.65 15.52 -18.33
C ASN A 287 -21.68 14.47 -17.20
N ASN A 288 -21.98 13.20 -17.51
CA ASN A 288 -21.91 12.11 -16.53
C ASN A 288 -20.46 11.68 -16.39
N SER A 289 -19.86 11.99 -15.24
CA SER A 289 -18.45 11.70 -14.99
C SER A 289 -18.22 11.19 -13.58
N VAL A 290 -17.12 10.47 -13.38
CA VAL A 290 -16.69 10.01 -12.07
C VAL A 290 -15.18 10.15 -11.92
N THR A 291 -14.77 10.55 -10.73
CA THR A 291 -13.37 10.50 -10.30
C THR A 291 -13.18 9.31 -9.37
N SER A 292 -12.13 8.51 -9.59
CA SER A 292 -11.78 7.41 -8.71
C SER A 292 -11.27 7.90 -7.35
N ILE A 293 -11.18 6.99 -6.38
CA ILE A 293 -10.30 7.21 -5.24
C ILE A 293 -8.83 7.33 -5.70
N PRO A 294 -7.94 7.97 -4.91
CA PRO A 294 -6.52 8.01 -5.22
C PRO A 294 -5.86 6.61 -5.19
N PHE A 295 -4.95 6.36 -6.12
CA PHE A 295 -4.14 5.15 -6.21
C PHE A 295 -2.72 5.46 -6.64
N VAL A 296 -1.79 4.53 -6.42
CA VAL A 296 -0.36 4.72 -6.71
C VAL A 296 0.02 4.05 -8.03
N LEU A 297 0.73 4.81 -8.87
CA LEU A 297 1.55 4.27 -9.96
C LEU A 297 3.01 4.50 -9.59
N ASP A 298 3.78 3.43 -9.50
CA ASP A 298 5.19 3.46 -9.08
C ASP A 298 6.13 2.74 -10.08
N GLY A 299 5.65 2.40 -11.28
CA GLY A 299 6.45 1.78 -12.34
C GLY A 299 6.98 2.74 -13.41
N GLY A 300 6.80 4.05 -13.24
CA GLY A 300 7.35 5.12 -14.06
C GLY A 300 8.68 5.67 -13.53
N SER A 301 8.91 6.97 -13.72
CA SER A 301 10.13 7.66 -13.25
C SER A 301 10.06 8.02 -11.77
N ILE A 302 11.16 7.87 -11.02
CA ILE A 302 11.18 8.18 -9.59
C ILE A 302 10.86 9.67 -9.38
N ASN A 303 9.95 9.95 -8.44
CA ASN A 303 9.52 11.30 -8.10
C ASN A 303 9.93 11.63 -6.67
N PHE A 304 11.03 12.37 -6.53
CA PHE A 304 11.41 12.98 -5.26
C PHE A 304 10.71 14.32 -5.10
N GLN A 305 9.91 14.47 -4.03
CA GLN A 305 9.09 15.66 -3.85
C GLN A 305 9.76 16.71 -2.95
N ASN A 306 10.31 16.29 -1.81
CA ASN A 306 10.93 17.14 -0.79
C ASN A 306 11.41 16.29 0.41
N ILE A 307 12.18 16.92 1.30
CA ILE A 307 12.40 16.42 2.66
C ILE A 307 11.19 16.73 3.53
N ALA A 308 10.76 15.72 4.28
CA ALA A 308 9.59 15.80 5.14
C ALA A 308 9.80 16.79 6.30
N ASP A 309 8.69 17.30 6.82
CA ASP A 309 8.70 18.17 7.99
C ASP A 309 9.23 17.43 9.23
N VAL A 310 9.84 18.20 10.11
CA VAL A 310 10.44 17.73 11.36
C VAL A 310 9.62 18.21 12.54
N LEU A 311 9.50 17.38 13.57
CA LEU A 311 8.80 17.75 14.79
C LEU A 311 9.67 18.77 15.55
N ASP A 312 9.14 19.96 15.78
CA ASP A 312 9.73 20.92 16.69
C ASP A 312 9.44 20.49 18.13
N PRO A 313 10.47 20.13 18.93
CA PRO A 313 10.26 19.63 20.29
C PRO A 313 9.73 20.69 21.26
N TYR A 314 9.87 21.98 20.93
CA TYR A 314 9.41 23.07 21.81
C TYR A 314 7.94 23.38 21.58
N THR A 315 7.49 23.35 20.33
CA THR A 315 6.10 23.69 19.96
C THR A 315 5.22 22.46 19.79
N GLY A 316 5.80 21.28 19.62
CA GLY A 316 5.08 20.04 19.29
C GLY A 316 4.51 20.02 17.86
N ASN A 317 4.80 21.04 17.05
CA ASN A 317 4.30 21.16 15.69
C ASN A 317 5.32 20.66 14.67
N TYR A 318 4.82 20.19 13.53
CA TYR A 318 5.67 19.88 12.38
C TYR A 318 6.05 21.17 11.64
N VAL A 319 7.35 21.36 11.40
CA VAL A 319 7.91 22.52 10.71
C VAL A 319 8.79 22.09 9.54
N ALA A 320 8.88 22.96 8.53
CA ALA A 320 9.71 22.71 7.36
C ALA A 320 11.19 22.51 7.75
N CYS A 321 11.76 21.40 7.31
CA CYS A 321 13.19 21.12 7.48
C CYS A 321 14.01 22.07 6.61
N ASN A 322 14.76 22.99 7.23
CA ASN A 322 15.56 23.99 6.48
C ASN A 322 17.06 23.66 6.43
N ARG A 323 17.50 22.67 7.20
CA ARG A 323 18.90 22.26 7.27
C ARG A 323 19.00 20.78 7.58
N LEU A 324 20.14 20.19 7.22
CA LEU A 324 20.54 18.85 7.62
C LEU A 324 22.03 18.84 7.97
N LEU A 325 22.44 18.00 8.91
CA LEU A 325 23.80 17.89 9.46
C LEU A 325 24.44 16.60 8.99
N MET A 326 25.57 16.74 8.30
CA MET A 326 26.45 15.64 7.96
C MET A 326 27.63 15.65 8.95
N PRO A 327 27.93 14.55 9.66
CA PRO A 327 27.40 13.20 9.46
C PRO A 327 26.22 12.84 10.36
N GLY A 328 25.55 11.74 10.04
CA GLY A 328 24.81 10.94 11.02
C GLY A 328 23.41 11.43 11.43
N GLU A 329 22.98 12.63 11.05
CA GLU A 329 21.59 13.08 11.26
C GLU A 329 20.62 12.23 10.45
N ARG A 330 19.50 11.82 11.07
CA ARG A 330 18.41 11.12 10.38
C ARG A 330 17.45 12.13 9.77
N PHE A 331 16.99 11.82 8.56
CA PHE A 331 15.96 12.61 7.90
C PHE A 331 15.06 11.73 7.04
N ARG A 332 13.90 12.25 6.67
CA ARG A 332 12.91 11.54 5.83
C ARG A 332 12.67 12.31 4.56
N ALA A 333 12.61 11.62 3.44
CA ALA A 333 12.25 12.18 2.14
C ALA A 333 10.88 11.67 1.69
N ASN A 334 10.02 12.56 1.20
CA ASN A 334 8.82 12.19 0.46
C ASN A 334 9.24 11.83 -0.96
N ILE A 335 9.16 10.55 -1.30
CA ILE A 335 9.65 10.01 -2.57
C ILE A 335 8.78 8.85 -3.04
N TYR A 336 8.27 8.95 -4.26
CA TYR A 336 7.57 7.86 -4.91
C TYR A 336 8.56 7.08 -5.79
N LEU A 337 8.78 5.82 -5.43
CA LEU A 337 9.65 4.88 -6.11
C LEU A 337 8.96 3.52 -6.21
N GLU A 338 9.44 2.64 -7.09
CA GLU A 338 8.89 1.29 -7.22
C GLU A 338 9.19 0.46 -5.95
N HIS A 339 8.17 0.20 -5.12
CA HIS A 339 8.35 -0.49 -3.84
C HIS A 339 9.00 -1.87 -4.01
N ALA A 340 8.59 -2.61 -5.05
CA ALA A 340 9.12 -3.93 -5.38
C ALA A 340 10.63 -3.94 -5.68
N LYS A 341 11.21 -2.77 -6.03
CA LYS A 341 12.64 -2.61 -6.31
C LYS A 341 13.40 -1.88 -5.21
N PHE A 342 12.75 -1.53 -4.10
CA PHE A 342 13.36 -0.69 -3.07
C PHE A 342 14.71 -1.21 -2.57
N SER A 343 14.82 -2.52 -2.32
CA SER A 343 16.06 -3.16 -1.86
C SER A 343 17.21 -3.11 -2.87
N SER A 344 16.92 -2.83 -4.14
CA SER A 344 17.93 -2.72 -5.21
C SER A 344 18.44 -1.30 -5.43
N TYR A 345 17.74 -0.28 -4.89
CA TYR A 345 18.14 1.11 -5.04
C TYR A 345 19.30 1.46 -4.11
N LYS A 346 20.17 2.35 -4.60
CA LYS A 346 21.27 2.96 -3.85
C LYS A 346 21.04 4.47 -3.82
N PHE A 347 21.14 5.05 -2.63
CA PHE A 347 20.82 6.45 -2.40
C PHE A 347 22.09 7.23 -2.07
N PHE A 348 22.24 8.40 -2.67
CA PHE A 348 23.42 9.24 -2.52
C PHE A 348 23.01 10.69 -2.30
N LEU A 349 23.84 11.39 -1.55
CA LEU A 349 23.91 12.83 -1.53
C LEU A 349 25.00 13.26 -2.52
N ARG A 350 24.67 14.06 -3.53
CA ARG A 350 25.62 14.53 -4.55
C ARG A 350 26.00 15.99 -4.32
N LYS A 351 27.28 16.30 -4.47
CA LYS A 351 27.82 17.67 -4.48
C LYS A 351 29.12 17.73 -5.29
N ASP A 352 29.23 18.74 -6.14
CA ASP A 352 30.39 18.95 -7.03
C ASP A 352 30.73 17.69 -7.87
N GLY A 353 29.71 16.98 -8.34
CA GLY A 353 29.84 15.74 -9.12
C GLY A 353 30.28 14.50 -8.30
N ARG A 354 30.46 14.61 -6.99
CA ARG A 354 30.80 13.50 -6.09
C ARG A 354 29.57 12.97 -5.38
N ASP A 355 29.44 11.65 -5.32
CA ASP A 355 28.34 10.95 -4.68
C ASP A 355 28.75 10.38 -3.32
N PHE A 356 28.01 10.75 -2.27
CA PHE A 356 28.21 10.31 -0.89
C PHE A 356 27.05 9.40 -0.48
N ALA A 357 27.33 8.12 -0.22
CA ALA A 357 26.28 7.15 0.06
C ALA A 357 25.50 7.49 1.34
N LEU A 358 24.18 7.56 1.22
CA LEU A 358 23.28 7.65 2.37
C LEU A 358 23.20 6.31 3.08
N LEU A 359 23.12 6.34 4.41
CA LEU A 359 23.18 5.16 5.26
C LEU A 359 21.78 4.75 5.72
N ASN A 360 21.61 3.46 6.03
CA ASN A 360 20.44 2.89 6.71
C ASN A 360 19.07 3.28 6.11
N SER A 361 18.94 3.26 4.79
CA SER A 361 17.69 3.63 4.12
C SER A 361 16.53 2.69 4.47
N LYS A 362 15.37 3.22 4.88
CA LYS A 362 14.16 2.44 5.20
C LYS A 362 12.91 3.04 4.56
N LEU A 363 12.15 2.21 3.85
CA LEU A 363 10.90 2.61 3.22
C LEU A 363 9.72 2.53 4.21
N ASN A 364 8.97 3.62 4.32
CA ASN A 364 7.61 3.64 4.85
C ASN A 364 6.63 3.72 3.68
N SER A 365 6.09 2.57 3.28
CA SER A 365 5.20 2.46 2.12
C SER A 365 3.87 3.18 2.31
N THR A 366 3.36 3.28 3.54
CA THR A 366 2.11 3.96 3.84
C THR A 366 2.21 5.47 3.60
N LEU A 367 3.32 6.08 4.01
CA LEU A 367 3.56 7.52 3.89
C LEU A 367 4.28 7.91 2.58
N GLU A 368 4.71 6.93 1.79
CA GLU A 368 5.57 7.15 0.61
C GLU A 368 6.82 7.95 0.97
N GLN A 369 7.47 7.52 2.06
CA GLN A 369 8.64 8.14 2.65
C GLN A 369 9.81 7.17 2.72
N VAL A 370 11.02 7.68 2.50
CA VAL A 370 12.25 6.95 2.81
C VAL A 370 13.01 7.70 3.89
N GLU A 371 13.28 7.00 4.99
CA GLU A 371 14.18 7.45 6.04
C GLU A 371 15.62 7.19 5.61
N PHE A 372 16.50 8.16 5.86
CA PHE A 372 17.93 8.11 5.59
C PHE A 372 18.72 8.55 6.82
N VAL A 373 19.98 8.11 6.88
CA VAL A 373 20.99 8.66 7.76
C VAL A 373 22.05 9.34 6.90
N MET A 374 22.42 10.57 7.27
CA MET A 374 23.43 11.36 6.56
C MET A 374 24.76 10.60 6.45
N PRO A 375 25.50 10.75 5.33
CA PRO A 375 26.76 10.03 5.10
C PRO A 375 27.80 10.34 6.18
N ASN A 376 28.82 9.49 6.27
CA ASN A 376 30.02 9.85 7.02
C ASN A 376 30.72 11.05 6.36
N LEU A 377 31.54 11.76 7.14
CA LEU A 377 32.29 12.91 6.61
C LEU A 377 33.21 12.47 5.47
N PRO A 378 33.16 13.15 4.32
CA PRO A 378 33.94 12.76 3.17
C PRO A 378 35.41 13.15 3.33
N ASN A 379 36.28 12.34 2.73
CA ASN A 379 37.70 12.65 2.55
C ASN A 379 38.05 12.49 1.06
N PRO A 380 38.45 13.57 0.34
CA PRO A 380 38.60 14.95 0.80
C PRO A 380 37.28 15.61 1.21
N ALA A 381 37.36 16.56 2.14
CA ALA A 381 36.20 17.29 2.68
C ALA A 381 35.37 17.98 1.58
N VAL A 382 34.11 18.24 1.89
CA VAL A 382 33.18 19.01 1.05
C VAL A 382 32.63 20.17 1.86
N LYS A 383 32.31 21.28 1.20
CA LYS A 383 31.80 22.47 1.89
C LYS A 383 30.30 22.32 2.18
N SER A 384 29.87 22.94 3.29
CA SER A 384 28.45 23.21 3.57
C SER A 384 27.81 24.03 2.46
N GLY A 385 26.50 23.86 2.25
CA GLY A 385 25.78 24.59 1.22
C GLY A 385 24.39 24.04 0.94
N SER A 386 23.65 24.74 0.08
CA SER A 386 22.27 24.41 -0.28
C SER A 386 22.12 23.81 -1.68
N ASP A 387 23.23 23.38 -2.27
CA ASP A 387 23.35 22.87 -3.65
C ASP A 387 23.65 21.37 -3.68
N PHE A 388 23.29 20.67 -2.61
CA PHE A 388 23.28 19.22 -2.57
C PHE A 388 22.03 18.66 -3.23
N GLU A 389 22.20 17.50 -3.86
CA GLU A 389 21.13 16.78 -4.56
C GLU A 389 20.97 15.38 -3.96
N LEU A 390 19.75 14.89 -3.88
CA LEU A 390 19.49 13.47 -3.68
C LEU A 390 19.61 12.77 -5.03
N VAL A 391 20.34 11.66 -5.08
CA VAL A 391 20.49 10.83 -6.27
C VAL A 391 20.13 9.39 -5.94
N VAL A 392 19.37 8.76 -6.82
CA VAL A 392 18.97 7.36 -6.74
C VAL A 392 19.56 6.61 -7.92
N LYS A 393 20.28 5.53 -7.62
CA LYS A 393 20.82 4.61 -8.62
C LYS A 393 20.20 3.22 -8.47
N ASP A 394 20.09 2.50 -9.58
CA ASP A 394 19.65 1.11 -9.58
C ASP A 394 20.78 0.14 -9.20
N ALA A 395 20.50 -1.16 -9.23
CA ALA A 395 21.47 -2.22 -8.95
C ALA A 395 22.73 -2.15 -9.82
N ASN A 396 22.60 -1.63 -11.06
CA ASN A 396 23.66 -1.49 -12.04
C ASN A 396 24.40 -0.14 -11.95
N ASN A 397 24.15 0.64 -10.89
CA ASN A 397 24.66 2.00 -10.70
C ASN A 397 24.21 3.01 -11.77
N LYS A 398 23.15 2.72 -12.53
CA LYS A 398 22.55 3.71 -13.43
C LYS A 398 21.70 4.67 -12.61
N GLU A 399 21.85 5.97 -12.89
CA GLU A 399 20.99 6.99 -12.29
C GLU A 399 19.56 6.87 -12.82
N VAL A 400 18.61 6.72 -11.90
CA VAL A 400 17.19 6.46 -12.20
C VAL A 400 16.26 7.48 -11.54
N GLY A 401 16.81 8.41 -10.78
CA GLY A 401 16.07 9.50 -10.17
C GLY A 401 16.96 10.36 -9.30
N GLY A 402 16.42 11.50 -8.88
CA GLY A 402 17.11 12.45 -8.05
C GLY A 402 16.59 13.86 -8.27
N ASN A 403 16.85 14.73 -7.30
CA ASN A 403 16.55 16.15 -7.41
C ASN A 403 17.29 16.93 -6.33
N ARG A 404 17.26 18.26 -6.42
CA ARG A 404 17.74 19.15 -5.37
C ARG A 404 17.03 18.91 -4.05
N LEU A 405 17.77 19.02 -2.96
CA LEU A 405 17.19 18.95 -1.62
C LEU A 405 16.37 20.21 -1.33
N VAL A 406 15.05 20.06 -1.34
CA VAL A 406 14.10 21.11 -0.98
C VAL A 406 13.18 20.66 0.14
N ASN A 407 12.70 21.61 0.93
CA ASN A 407 11.70 21.36 1.97
C ASN A 407 10.27 21.31 1.39
N THR A 408 9.28 21.08 2.24
CA THR A 408 7.84 21.05 1.85
C THR A 408 7.34 22.37 1.25
N LYS A 409 7.98 23.50 1.55
CA LYS A 409 7.74 24.83 0.97
C LYS A 409 8.57 25.11 -0.30
N LYS A 410 9.27 24.10 -0.83
CA LYS A 410 10.13 24.19 -2.01
C LYS A 410 11.33 25.14 -1.87
N SER A 411 11.74 25.45 -0.66
CA SER A 411 13.00 26.17 -0.38
C SER A 411 14.16 25.19 -0.28
N ASN A 412 15.35 25.59 -0.74
CA ASN A 412 16.55 24.75 -0.65
C ASN A 412 16.93 24.47 0.81
N ILE A 413 17.45 23.27 1.05
CA ILE A 413 17.91 22.84 2.37
C ILE A 413 19.41 23.08 2.48
N ASN A 414 19.84 23.74 3.56
CA ASN A 414 21.26 23.94 3.83
C ASN A 414 21.85 22.69 4.50
N VAL A 415 22.74 21.98 3.80
CA VAL A 415 23.50 20.87 4.39
C VAL A 415 24.72 21.44 5.09
N ILE A 416 24.81 21.21 6.39
CA ILE A 416 25.90 21.60 7.27
C ILE A 416 26.87 20.42 7.35
N VAL A 417 28.07 20.60 6.83
CA VAL A 417 29.18 19.64 6.99
C VAL A 417 29.89 19.97 8.29
N ALA A 418 29.86 19.03 9.22
CA ALA A 418 30.43 19.24 10.54
C ALA A 418 31.95 19.32 10.50
N GLU A 419 32.48 20.26 11.27
CA GLU A 419 33.90 20.48 11.47
C GLU A 419 34.28 20.36 12.95
N ALA A 420 35.56 20.07 13.21
CA ALA A 420 36.10 20.02 14.55
C ALA A 420 35.88 21.37 15.29
N PRO A 421 35.72 21.34 16.62
CA PRO A 421 35.51 22.56 17.39
C PRO A 421 36.73 23.48 17.31
N ILE A 422 36.48 24.78 17.22
CA ILE A 422 37.49 25.83 17.27
C ILE A 422 37.25 26.62 18.54
N VAL A 423 38.17 26.55 19.50
CA VAL A 423 38.06 27.38 20.70
C VAL A 423 38.76 28.70 20.47
N LYS A 424 38.05 29.80 20.66
CA LYS A 424 38.56 31.17 20.49
C LYS A 424 39.01 31.78 21.82
N SER A 425 38.23 31.60 22.88
CA SER A 425 38.54 32.15 24.20
C SER A 425 37.77 31.45 25.32
N LEU A 426 38.17 31.74 26.56
CA LEU A 426 37.42 31.43 27.77
C LEU A 426 36.88 32.72 28.36
N SER A 427 35.72 32.67 29.03
CA SER A 427 35.20 33.82 29.79
C SER A 427 36.16 34.28 30.89
N LYS A 428 36.94 33.34 31.44
CA LYS A 428 38.00 33.57 32.42
C LYS A 428 39.13 32.58 32.18
N THR A 429 40.37 33.05 32.24
CA THR A 429 41.58 32.21 32.18
C THR A 429 42.21 31.98 33.55
N LYS A 430 41.79 32.73 34.58
CA LYS A 430 42.11 32.53 35.99
C LYS A 430 40.82 32.43 36.80
N VAL A 431 40.68 31.36 37.57
CA VAL A 431 39.44 31.02 38.30
C VAL A 431 39.75 30.34 39.62
N LYS A 432 38.78 30.31 40.53
CA LYS A 432 38.85 29.50 41.75
C LYS A 432 38.15 28.15 41.55
N GLU A 433 38.38 27.21 42.45
CA GLU A 433 37.57 25.98 42.52
C GLU A 433 36.08 26.35 42.66
N GLY A 434 35.22 25.65 41.91
CA GLY A 434 33.77 25.87 41.91
C GLY A 434 33.27 26.96 40.94
N ASP A 435 34.15 27.80 40.38
CA ASP A 435 33.78 28.81 39.39
C ASP A 435 33.15 28.19 38.12
N GLN A 436 32.32 28.96 37.44
CA GLN A 436 31.81 28.65 36.10
C GLN A 436 32.69 29.29 35.03
N VAL A 437 33.07 28.50 34.03
CA VAL A 437 33.82 28.94 32.85
C VAL A 437 32.99 28.70 31.60
N ILE A 438 32.93 29.70 30.74
CA ILE A 438 32.28 29.61 29.42
C ILE A 438 33.39 29.55 28.38
N ILE A 439 33.29 28.57 27.49
CA ILE A 439 34.12 28.43 26.30
C ILE A 439 33.40 29.17 25.17
N PHE A 440 34.11 30.05 24.46
CA PHE A 440 33.62 30.70 23.26
C PHE A 440 34.39 30.20 22.04
N GLY A 441 33.68 29.91 20.96
CA GLY A 441 34.28 29.31 19.78
C GLY A 441 33.34 29.15 18.60
N GLU A 442 33.69 28.22 17.73
CA GLU A 442 32.89 27.76 16.60
C GLU A 442 32.77 26.24 16.67
N ASN A 443 31.67 25.71 16.14
CA ASN A 443 31.41 24.27 16.07
C ASN A 443 31.47 23.58 17.43
N ILE A 444 31.10 24.31 18.50
CA ILE A 444 31.13 23.82 19.89
C ILE A 444 30.06 22.75 20.08
N PHE A 445 28.88 22.96 19.52
CA PHE A 445 27.77 21.99 19.54
C PHE A 445 26.94 22.10 18.26
N TYR A 446 26.56 20.97 17.67
CA TYR A 446 25.61 20.92 16.57
C TYR A 446 24.26 20.42 17.05
N ASN A 447 23.23 21.24 16.87
CA ASN A 447 21.85 20.76 17.02
C ASN A 447 21.58 19.68 15.96
N TYR A 448 20.61 18.81 16.19
CA TYR A 448 20.05 17.88 15.20
C TYR A 448 18.58 17.61 15.55
N THR A 449 17.79 17.18 14.59
CA THR A 449 16.37 16.85 14.79
C THR A 449 16.21 15.48 15.41
N GLU A 450 16.96 14.49 14.91
CA GLU A 450 16.88 13.12 15.39
C GLU A 450 18.22 12.40 15.27
N ILE A 451 18.63 11.68 16.33
CA ILE A 451 19.86 10.90 16.34
C ILE A 451 19.68 9.69 15.43
N GLY A 452 20.31 9.73 14.26
CA GLY A 452 20.24 8.64 13.28
C GLY A 452 21.27 7.53 13.47
N SER A 453 22.43 7.86 14.04
CA SER A 453 23.60 6.99 14.16
C SER A 453 24.30 7.15 15.50
N GLY A 454 25.12 6.17 15.89
CA GLY A 454 25.99 6.27 17.07
C GLY A 454 27.15 7.27 16.94
N VAL A 455 27.21 8.05 15.84
CA VAL A 455 28.25 9.06 15.59
C VAL A 455 27.92 10.38 16.30
N LEU A 456 26.63 10.68 16.49
CA LEU A 456 26.16 11.89 17.18
C LEU A 456 25.93 11.59 18.66
N THR A 457 26.47 12.43 19.55
CA THR A 457 26.23 12.36 21.00
C THR A 457 25.28 13.46 21.46
N LYS A 458 24.76 13.32 22.68
CA LYS A 458 23.89 14.33 23.31
C LYS A 458 24.67 15.49 23.94
N SER A 459 25.97 15.34 24.12
CA SER A 459 26.82 16.27 24.87
C SER A 459 28.12 16.54 24.11
N SER A 460 28.58 17.78 24.21
CA SER A 460 29.98 18.15 23.95
C SER A 460 30.76 18.04 25.26
N THR A 461 32.07 17.84 25.17
CA THR A 461 32.92 17.62 26.33
C THR A 461 34.12 18.55 26.30
N VAL A 462 34.56 18.97 27.49
CA VAL A 462 35.86 19.59 27.69
C VAL A 462 36.76 18.61 28.42
N ARG A 463 37.95 18.40 27.85
CA ARG A 463 39.06 17.68 28.45
C ARG A 463 40.02 18.68 29.05
N LEU A 464 40.27 18.53 30.34
CA LEU A 464 41.17 19.34 31.14
C LEU A 464 42.36 18.48 31.55
N THR A 465 43.58 18.88 31.16
CA THR A 465 44.80 18.11 31.44
C THR A 465 45.73 18.87 32.37
N LEU A 466 46.07 18.29 33.52
CA LEU A 466 47.04 18.81 34.49
C LEU A 466 48.11 17.74 34.74
N ASN A 467 49.39 18.06 34.50
CA ASN A 467 50.53 17.15 34.72
C ASN A 467 50.34 15.73 34.14
N GLY A 468 49.67 15.62 32.98
CA GLY A 468 49.36 14.35 32.33
C GLY A 468 48.07 13.66 32.80
N ASN A 469 47.46 14.10 33.91
CA ASN A 469 46.17 13.62 34.37
C ASN A 469 45.04 14.33 33.61
N MET A 470 44.13 13.55 33.03
CA MET A 470 43.00 14.05 32.24
C MET A 470 41.69 13.96 33.00
N ARG A 471 40.89 15.02 32.92
CA ARG A 471 39.51 15.06 33.40
C ARG A 471 38.59 15.47 32.26
N ASN A 472 37.59 14.66 31.94
CA ASN A 472 36.55 15.00 30.97
C ASN A 472 35.30 15.50 31.70
N ILE A 473 34.73 16.60 31.23
CA ILE A 473 33.51 17.20 31.78
C ILE A 473 32.54 17.47 30.62
N GLU A 474 31.27 17.11 30.79
CA GLU A 474 30.23 17.47 29.83
C GLU A 474 29.93 18.97 29.90
N LEU A 475 29.82 19.60 28.73
CA LEU A 475 29.43 21.00 28.63
C LEU A 475 27.93 21.16 28.86
N THR A 476 27.57 22.17 29.63
CA THR A 476 26.19 22.64 29.86
C THR A 476 25.95 23.95 29.12
N GLY A 477 24.69 24.37 28.97
CA GLY A 477 24.36 25.65 28.34
C GLY A 477 24.93 25.81 26.93
N VAL A 478 24.96 24.72 26.17
CA VAL A 478 25.66 24.66 24.87
C VAL A 478 24.88 25.33 23.76
N SER A 479 25.63 25.93 22.84
CA SER A 479 25.21 26.46 21.55
C SER A 479 26.28 26.14 20.50
N SER A 480 26.04 26.53 19.25
CA SER A 480 27.05 26.37 18.18
C SER A 480 28.37 27.09 18.47
N ASN A 481 28.33 28.13 19.31
CA ASN A 481 29.46 29.02 19.58
C ASN A 481 29.87 29.10 21.05
N ALA A 482 29.19 28.39 21.95
CA ALA A 482 29.55 28.42 23.36
C ALA A 482 29.15 27.14 24.12
N GLY A 483 29.77 26.95 25.28
CA GLY A 483 29.39 25.94 26.26
C GLY A 483 30.06 26.21 27.59
N SER A 484 29.42 25.84 28.70
CA SER A 484 29.92 26.09 30.05
C SER A 484 30.32 24.82 30.79
N PHE A 485 31.27 24.94 31.71
CA PHE A 485 31.60 23.89 32.67
C PHE A 485 31.97 24.49 34.03
N SER A 486 31.86 23.66 35.08
CA SER A 486 32.25 24.03 36.43
C SER A 486 33.66 23.54 36.75
N THR A 487 34.44 24.37 37.46
CA THR A 487 35.72 23.97 38.04
C THR A 487 35.60 23.27 39.38
N LYS A 488 34.38 22.84 39.77
CA LYS A 488 34.15 22.13 41.02
C LYS A 488 35.00 20.84 41.10
N GLY A 489 35.69 20.68 42.22
CA GLY A 489 36.60 19.56 42.51
C GLY A 489 37.88 19.57 41.68
N MET A 490 38.33 20.73 41.17
CA MET A 490 39.62 20.86 40.48
C MET A 490 40.72 21.29 41.45
N ASP A 491 41.89 20.67 41.33
CA ASP A 491 43.09 21.07 42.05
C ASP A 491 43.65 22.39 41.50
N PRO A 492 44.35 23.20 42.32
CA PRO A 492 45.08 24.36 41.82
C PRO A 492 46.14 23.96 40.80
N GLY A 493 46.23 24.68 39.68
CA GLY A 493 47.18 24.35 38.61
C GLY A 493 46.81 24.98 37.27
N THR A 494 47.69 24.78 36.28
CA THR A 494 47.45 25.21 34.89
C THR A 494 46.98 24.02 34.07
N TYR A 495 45.73 24.06 33.62
CA TYR A 495 45.10 23.03 32.83
C TYR A 495 45.16 23.38 31.34
N ARG A 496 45.60 22.44 30.51
CA ARG A 496 45.36 22.51 29.06
C ARG A 496 43.91 22.16 28.78
N VAL A 497 43.24 23.00 28.01
CA VAL A 497 41.81 22.90 27.67
C VAL A 497 41.66 22.41 26.24
N GLU A 498 40.94 21.31 26.06
CA GLU A 498 40.59 20.77 24.75
C GLU A 498 39.10 20.47 24.70
N VAL A 499 38.42 20.88 23.65
CA VAL A 499 36.98 20.70 23.50
C VAL A 499 36.72 19.67 22.42
N THR A 500 35.82 18.72 22.68
CA THR A 500 35.27 17.83 21.67
C THR A 500 33.79 18.18 21.55
N ASN A 501 33.31 18.46 20.35
CA ASN A 501 31.89 18.72 20.14
C ASN A 501 31.09 17.41 20.24
N ASN A 502 29.79 17.48 19.99
CA ASN A 502 28.89 16.33 20.06
C ASN A 502 29.01 15.35 18.88
N ILE A 503 30.16 15.36 18.19
CA ILE A 503 30.53 14.46 17.10
C ILE A 503 31.98 14.01 17.36
N PRO A 504 32.21 13.06 18.29
CA PRO A 504 33.53 12.75 18.80
C PRO A 504 34.56 12.31 17.76
N THR A 505 34.09 11.78 16.62
CA THR A 505 34.94 11.34 15.50
C THR A 505 35.69 12.47 14.81
N LEU A 506 35.28 13.74 15.00
CA LEU A 506 35.99 14.93 14.51
C LEU A 506 37.27 15.24 15.32
N GLY A 507 37.40 14.63 16.50
CA GLY A 507 38.49 14.92 17.42
C GLY A 507 38.32 16.22 18.19
N ALA A 508 39.30 16.51 19.03
CA ALA A 508 39.30 17.68 19.89
C ALA A 508 39.82 18.94 19.17
N SER A 509 39.51 20.09 19.76
CA SER A 509 40.03 21.40 19.35
C SER A 509 41.56 21.40 19.37
N LYS A 510 42.17 21.98 18.34
CA LYS A 510 43.63 22.02 18.21
C LYS A 510 44.27 23.25 18.86
N GLN A 511 43.47 24.25 19.24
CA GLN A 511 43.97 25.49 19.85
C GLN A 511 44.50 25.21 21.25
N GLU A 512 45.69 25.72 21.56
CA GLU A 512 46.24 25.64 22.90
C GLU A 512 45.69 26.79 23.75
N ILE A 513 44.82 26.42 24.70
CA ILE A 513 44.25 27.36 25.66
C ILE A 513 44.46 26.79 27.05
N ASN A 514 44.91 27.65 27.96
CA ASN A 514 45.19 27.29 29.34
C ASN A 514 44.18 27.94 30.28
N LEU A 515 43.76 27.18 31.29
CA LEU A 515 42.96 27.65 32.42
C LEU A 515 43.77 27.49 33.70
N ILE A 516 43.93 28.57 34.47
CA ILE A 516 44.62 28.55 35.76
C ILE A 516 43.55 28.48 36.86
N VAL A 517 43.57 27.40 37.63
CA VAL A 517 42.81 27.30 38.89
C VAL A 517 43.70 27.80 40.02
N GLU A 518 43.30 28.91 40.63
CA GLU A 518 44.03 29.59 41.70
C GLU A 518 43.87 28.85 43.04
N SER A 519 44.92 28.84 43.83
CA SER A 519 44.85 28.34 45.21
C SER A 519 43.92 29.25 46.03
N SER A 520 42.95 28.66 46.72
CA SER A 520 42.01 29.39 47.60
C SER A 520 42.62 29.82 48.94
N THR A 521 43.85 29.39 49.23
CA THR A 521 44.57 29.82 50.43
C THR A 521 45.23 31.17 50.18
N THR A 522 44.87 32.17 50.99
CA THR A 522 45.71 33.37 51.16
C THR A 522 47.11 32.88 51.55
N PRO A 523 48.17 33.29 50.85
CA PRO A 523 49.49 32.73 51.07
C PRO A 523 49.92 32.95 52.51
N ILE A 524 50.04 31.84 53.25
CA ILE A 524 50.72 31.77 54.52
C ILE A 524 52.24 31.85 54.25
N SER A 525 52.97 32.57 55.11
CA SER A 525 54.44 32.70 55.00
C SER A 525 55.16 31.37 55.28
N VAL A 526 54.55 30.52 56.12
CA VAL A 526 54.98 29.16 56.44
C VAL A 526 54.87 28.24 55.21
N LYS A 527 55.97 27.61 54.86
CA LYS A 527 56.15 26.63 53.79
C LYS A 527 56.96 25.46 54.32
N VAL A 528 56.79 24.29 53.73
CA VAL A 528 57.66 23.15 54.00
C VAL A 528 59.05 23.44 53.44
N ASN A 529 60.06 23.41 54.31
CA ASN A 529 61.47 23.56 53.97
C ASN A 529 62.08 22.25 53.50
N SER A 530 61.82 21.15 54.22
CA SER A 530 62.23 19.80 53.83
C SER A 530 61.27 18.75 54.41
N ALA A 531 61.22 17.58 53.78
CA ALA A 531 60.52 16.42 54.31
C ALA A 531 61.37 15.17 54.04
N GLU A 532 61.84 14.52 55.10
CA GLU A 532 62.84 13.46 55.00
C GLU A 532 62.41 12.21 55.75
N ILE A 533 62.52 11.04 55.09
CA ILE A 533 62.37 9.74 55.73
C ILE A 533 63.74 9.23 56.18
N HIS A 534 63.87 8.94 57.46
CA HIS A 534 65.10 8.47 58.10
C HIS A 534 65.17 6.94 58.09
N ASN A 535 66.37 6.41 57.86
CA ASN A 535 66.58 4.96 57.80
C ASN A 535 66.43 4.29 59.18
N ASP A 536 66.45 2.96 59.22
CA ASP A 536 66.28 2.16 60.43
C ASP A 536 67.46 2.23 61.43
N LYS A 537 68.60 2.76 60.99
CA LYS A 537 69.82 2.94 61.78
C LYS A 537 70.04 4.39 62.24
N ASP A 538 69.13 5.31 61.92
CA ASP A 538 69.25 6.70 62.34
C ASP A 538 69.19 6.81 63.88
N PRO A 539 70.20 7.40 64.54
CA PRO A 539 70.31 7.39 66.00
C PRO A 539 69.21 8.17 66.73
N TYR A 540 68.51 9.08 66.03
CA TYR A 540 67.52 9.98 66.65
C TYR A 540 66.11 9.81 66.07
N PHE A 541 66.00 9.51 64.76
CA PHE A 541 64.74 9.50 64.03
C PHE A 541 64.47 8.18 63.30
N ALA A 542 65.02 7.07 63.79
CA ALA A 542 64.88 5.75 63.14
C ALA A 542 63.44 5.47 62.66
N GLN A 543 63.28 5.29 61.35
CA GLN A 543 62.01 4.99 60.67
C GLN A 543 60.92 6.07 60.83
N GLN A 544 61.30 7.33 60.98
CA GLN A 544 60.36 8.46 61.03
C GLN A 544 60.44 9.31 59.75
N ILE A 545 59.35 10.01 59.45
CA ILE A 545 59.34 11.11 58.48
C ILE A 545 59.36 12.42 59.26
N LEU A 546 60.39 13.23 59.06
CA LEU A 546 60.52 14.57 59.61
C LEU A 546 60.17 15.60 58.54
N VAL A 547 59.21 16.47 58.85
CA VAL A 547 58.81 17.60 58.00
C VAL A 547 59.24 18.88 58.70
N SER A 548 60.14 19.65 58.06
CA SER A 548 60.62 20.94 58.55
C SER A 548 59.95 22.08 57.79
N PHE A 549 59.76 23.22 58.45
CA PHE A 549 59.16 24.43 57.91
C PHE A 549 60.17 25.58 57.89
N ASN A 550 59.98 26.55 56.98
CA ASN A 550 60.86 27.72 56.85
C ASN A 550 60.69 28.74 58.00
N GLU A 551 59.58 28.67 58.72
CA GLU A 551 59.19 29.59 59.80
C GLU A 551 58.60 28.81 60.98
N SER A 552 58.49 29.48 62.13
CA SER A 552 57.92 28.87 63.33
C SER A 552 56.48 28.46 63.07
N ILE A 553 56.14 27.24 63.47
CA ILE A 553 54.76 26.74 63.41
C ILE A 553 54.06 26.81 64.77
N GLU A 554 54.67 27.35 65.83
CA GLU A 554 54.15 27.37 67.22
C GLU A 554 52.74 27.97 67.34
N ASP A 555 52.42 28.98 66.55
CA ASP A 555 51.13 29.69 66.56
C ASP A 555 50.01 28.97 65.77
N TYR A 556 50.27 27.77 65.26
CA TYR A 556 49.31 26.98 64.47
C TYR A 556 48.93 25.68 65.16
N ASP A 557 47.67 25.28 65.04
CA ASP A 557 47.23 23.92 65.35
C ASP A 557 47.42 23.00 64.13
N ILE A 558 47.73 21.73 64.35
CA ILE A 558 47.79 20.75 63.27
C ILE A 558 46.49 19.97 63.27
N LYS A 559 45.66 20.24 62.26
CA LYS A 559 44.38 19.55 62.07
C LYS A 559 44.57 18.16 61.48
N GLU A 560 45.49 18.01 60.54
CA GLU A 560 45.77 16.74 59.88
C GLU A 560 47.20 16.67 59.38
N PHE A 561 47.85 15.52 59.56
CA PHE A 561 49.13 15.19 58.96
C PHE A 561 48.98 13.83 58.27
N LYS A 562 49.09 13.83 56.93
CA LYS A 562 48.89 12.63 56.11
C LYS A 562 50.06 12.37 55.18
N ILE A 563 50.45 11.11 55.09
CA ILE A 563 51.48 10.60 54.18
C ILE A 563 50.85 9.59 53.23
N SER A 564 51.22 9.64 51.96
CA SER A 564 50.67 8.79 50.91
C SER A 564 51.75 8.35 49.93
N SER A 565 51.74 7.06 49.58
CA SER A 565 52.54 6.50 48.49
C SER A 565 51.79 5.33 47.86
N ASN A 566 51.73 5.30 46.52
CA ASN A 566 50.90 4.37 45.76
C ASN A 566 49.45 4.35 46.30
N SER A 567 48.89 3.18 46.57
CA SER A 567 47.57 2.99 47.21
C SER A 567 47.60 3.03 48.74
N THR A 568 48.76 3.25 49.36
CA THR A 568 48.92 3.29 50.82
C THR A 568 48.84 4.72 51.32
N SER A 569 47.95 4.96 52.28
CA SER A 569 47.95 6.20 53.07
C SER A 569 48.14 5.90 54.56
N TYR A 570 48.63 6.91 55.27
CA TYR A 570 48.83 6.90 56.71
C TYR A 570 48.48 8.29 57.26
N ILE A 571 47.48 8.33 58.13
CA ILE A 571 47.14 9.52 58.92
C ILE A 571 47.97 9.44 60.21
N VAL A 572 48.69 10.51 60.51
CA VAL A 572 49.63 10.58 61.62
C VAL A 572 48.90 11.12 62.83
N ASP A 573 48.35 10.21 63.65
CA ASP A 573 47.55 10.58 64.81
C ASP A 573 48.42 11.09 65.99
N ASN A 574 49.65 10.57 66.12
CA ASN A 574 50.59 10.92 67.19
C ASN A 574 51.90 11.43 66.61
N TYR A 575 52.06 12.75 66.48
CA TYR A 575 53.28 13.38 65.96
C TYR A 575 54.11 14.03 67.07
N ILE A 576 55.41 14.15 66.84
CA ILE A 576 56.29 14.97 67.68
C ILE A 576 56.43 16.33 67.01
N ARG A 577 56.19 17.41 67.75
CA ARG A 577 56.25 18.79 67.24
C ARG A 577 57.37 19.55 67.92
N ASN A 578 58.12 20.30 67.12
CA ASN A 578 59.03 21.34 67.60
C ASN A 578 58.71 22.67 66.90
N LYS A 579 59.46 23.72 67.23
CA LYS A 579 59.25 25.07 66.72
C LYS A 579 59.18 25.16 65.19
N TYR A 580 59.97 24.36 64.47
CA TYR A 580 60.12 24.43 63.01
C TYR A 580 59.80 23.11 62.32
N GLY A 581 59.12 22.16 62.96
CA GLY A 581 58.95 20.85 62.37
C GLY A 581 58.01 19.92 63.11
N VAL A 582 57.56 18.92 62.38
CA VAL A 582 56.73 17.81 62.87
C VAL A 582 57.32 16.50 62.38
N SER A 583 57.35 15.47 63.23
CA SER A 583 57.73 14.12 62.83
C SER A 583 56.63 13.12 63.10
N THR A 584 56.58 12.09 62.27
CA THR A 584 55.78 10.89 62.56
C THR A 584 56.32 10.18 63.80
N PRO A 585 55.54 9.31 64.46
CA PRO A 585 56.14 8.35 65.36
C PRO A 585 56.96 7.36 64.52
N LYS A 586 57.72 6.47 65.19
CA LYS A 586 58.37 5.35 64.51
C LYS A 586 57.33 4.59 63.69
N LEU A 587 57.48 4.60 62.37
CA LEU A 587 56.49 4.03 61.47
C LEU A 587 56.42 2.50 61.63
N PRO A 588 55.23 1.89 61.57
CA PRO A 588 55.10 0.44 61.47
C PRO A 588 55.89 -0.10 60.26
N SER A 589 56.53 -1.27 60.40
CA SER A 589 57.47 -1.81 59.40
C SER A 589 56.86 -1.94 58.00
N ASP A 590 55.58 -2.28 57.89
CA ASP A 590 54.84 -2.37 56.63
C ASP A 590 54.70 -0.99 55.96
N LYS A 591 54.35 0.04 56.73
CA LYS A 591 54.22 1.43 56.24
C LYS A 591 55.58 2.04 55.91
N TYR A 592 56.57 1.85 56.79
CA TYR A 592 57.94 2.32 56.59
C TYR A 592 58.52 1.77 55.28
N ASN A 593 58.42 0.46 55.04
CA ASN A 593 58.96 -0.16 53.83
C ASN A 593 58.30 0.38 52.56
N VAL A 594 57.00 0.68 52.60
CA VAL A 594 56.31 1.31 51.46
C VAL A 594 56.82 2.73 51.24
N PHE A 595 56.83 3.58 52.27
CA PHE A 595 57.20 4.99 52.13
C PHE A 595 58.69 5.19 51.83
N TYR A 596 59.57 4.33 52.35
CA TYR A 596 61.02 4.43 52.14
C TYR A 596 61.46 4.01 50.74
N ASN A 597 60.75 3.08 50.10
CA ASN A 597 61.14 2.50 48.81
C ASN A 597 60.37 3.05 47.61
N ASN A 598 59.36 3.88 47.82
CA ASN A 598 58.52 4.42 46.75
C ASN A 598 58.47 5.97 46.80
N PRO A 599 58.16 6.63 45.67
CA PRO A 599 57.84 8.05 45.67
C PRO A 599 56.72 8.33 46.68
N THR A 600 57.00 9.18 47.65
CA THR A 600 56.10 9.45 48.77
C THR A 600 55.82 10.94 48.83
N THR A 601 54.55 11.27 48.97
CA THR A 601 54.08 12.65 49.16
C THR A 601 53.25 12.73 50.43
N GLY A 602 53.07 13.93 50.95
CA GLY A 602 52.22 14.14 52.10
C GLY A 602 51.75 15.58 52.19
N TYR A 603 50.93 15.84 53.21
CA TYR A 603 50.58 17.19 53.58
C TYR A 603 50.34 17.33 55.08
N VAL A 604 50.52 18.55 55.58
CA VAL A 604 50.08 18.99 56.90
C VAL A 604 49.04 20.10 56.72
N ILE A 605 47.92 20.03 57.43
CA ILE A 605 46.94 21.12 57.52
C ILE A 605 47.21 21.88 58.82
N LEU A 606 47.72 23.10 58.69
CA LEU A 606 47.90 24.04 59.78
C LEU A 606 46.63 24.90 59.91
N VAL A 607 46.19 25.16 61.14
CA VAL A 607 45.06 26.03 61.46
C VAL A 607 45.60 27.25 62.16
N ASP A 608 45.37 28.44 61.60
CA ASP A 608 45.77 29.68 62.26
C ASP A 608 44.78 30.12 63.35
N LYS A 609 45.17 31.12 64.14
CA LYS A 609 44.35 31.71 65.21
C LYS A 609 42.96 32.23 64.79
N ASN A 610 42.72 32.41 63.48
CA ASN A 610 41.41 32.81 62.93
C ASN A 610 40.60 31.60 62.45
N ASN A 611 40.98 30.37 62.84
CA ASN A 611 40.42 29.10 62.37
C ASN A 611 40.53 28.87 60.86
N LYS A 612 41.51 29.50 60.19
CA LYS A 612 41.72 29.27 58.77
C LYS A 612 42.71 28.13 58.54
N GLU A 613 42.32 27.22 57.65
CA GLU A 613 43.11 26.05 57.29
C GLU A 613 44.09 26.33 56.15
N HIS A 614 45.33 25.90 56.33
CA HIS A 614 46.45 26.06 55.41
C HIS A 614 47.05 24.68 55.13
N LYS A 615 46.76 24.14 53.95
CA LYS A 615 47.29 22.83 53.52
C LYS A 615 48.67 23.00 52.89
N LEU A 616 49.69 22.46 53.54
CA LEU A 616 51.08 22.47 53.09
C LEU A 616 51.48 21.08 52.59
N THR A 617 51.63 20.93 51.28
CA THR A 617 52.03 19.67 50.63
C THR A 617 53.54 19.55 50.49
N PHE A 618 54.06 18.32 50.55
CA PHE A 618 55.49 18.04 50.40
C PHE A 618 55.74 16.69 49.72
N THR A 619 56.95 16.55 49.16
CA THR A 619 57.50 15.27 48.67
C THR A 619 58.58 14.83 49.64
N VAL A 620 58.59 13.55 49.99
CA VAL A 620 59.53 12.98 50.96
C VAL A 620 60.78 12.48 50.25
N SER A 621 61.95 12.99 50.63
CA SER A 621 63.25 12.48 50.23
C SER A 621 63.83 11.56 51.30
N LYS A 622 64.83 10.75 50.96
CA LYS A 622 65.60 10.02 51.98
C LYS A 622 66.51 11.01 52.71
N ALA A 623 66.54 10.93 54.04
CA ALA A 623 67.53 11.64 54.85
C ALA A 623 68.93 11.20 54.43
N LYS A 624 69.86 12.16 54.37
CA LYS A 624 71.24 11.90 53.94
C LYS A 624 72.10 11.24 55.01
#